data_AF-A0A2K1E016-F1
#
_entry.id   AF-A0A2K1E016-F1
#
_cell.length_a   1.000
_cell.length_b   1.000
_cell.length_c   1.000
_cell.angle_alpha   90.00
_cell.angle_beta   90.00
_cell.angle_gamma   90.00
#
_symmetry.space_group_name_H-M   'P 1'
#
loop_
_entity.id
_entity.type
_entity.pdbx_description
1 polymer ?
#
loop_
_entity_poly.entity_id
_entity_poly.type
_entity_poly.pdbx_seq_one_letter_code
_entity_poly.pdbx_strand_id
1 'polypeptide(L)'
;MLYVLPNRLRPILLLLAPLLAIFGARMATHSEIAARYPRTAALCFLWIAADSLTLALIAKAPRNRPQLRAVLGAIATGFLVATAGAADPVRAALLDMHAVVLAMALTVATYAGWSLWRAIRVFERTGSIAQAAQQVLPELLVRMAAYEFAMLRLALFSWGAQPDVPGKTQSFSCHRIVNPMIATLLVLQLIEIGVMHLLVSHWSTTAAWILFALGVWGLLFTIALMKAFRIYPVLMDENMVRVRAGTLTDFAVPHCEIAGVDAAISMEDTKRSDVLHAAILAHPNIILRLRRPIRHRGLFGKTRTVERVAFRVDEPELFLTALRERI
;
A
#
# COMPACT_ATOMS: atom_id res chain seq x y z
N MET A 1 -19.92 -25.68 -9.74
CA MET A 1 -20.61 -25.15 -8.54
C MET A 1 -20.05 -23.78 -8.07
N LEU A 2 -19.59 -22.91 -8.98
CA LEU A 2 -18.98 -21.59 -8.66
C LEU A 2 -19.70 -20.40 -9.33
N TYR A 3 -20.83 -20.66 -10.01
CA TYR A 3 -21.55 -19.67 -10.81
C TYR A 3 -22.69 -18.95 -10.06
N VAL A 4 -23.00 -19.36 -8.82
CA VAL A 4 -24.15 -18.84 -8.03
C VAL A 4 -23.68 -18.27 -6.69
N LEU A 5 -22.60 -17.51 -6.68
CA LEU A 5 -22.13 -16.79 -5.49
C LEU A 5 -22.26 -15.29 -5.72
N PRO A 6 -22.77 -14.52 -4.73
CA PRO A 6 -22.90 -13.07 -4.85
C PRO A 6 -21.53 -12.44 -5.13
N ASN A 7 -21.50 -11.51 -6.09
CA ASN A 7 -20.28 -10.94 -6.68
C ASN A 7 -19.31 -10.31 -5.65
N ARG A 8 -19.79 -9.99 -4.44
CA ARG A 8 -19.00 -9.46 -3.33
C ARG A 8 -18.20 -10.53 -2.56
N LEU A 9 -18.66 -11.78 -2.50
CA LEU A 9 -17.99 -12.86 -1.76
C LEU A 9 -16.92 -13.57 -2.58
N ARG A 10 -17.06 -13.57 -3.91
CA ARG A 10 -16.11 -14.20 -4.84
C ARG A 10 -14.65 -13.77 -4.61
N PRO A 11 -14.27 -12.48 -4.50
CA PRO A 11 -12.88 -12.11 -4.26
C PRO A 11 -12.36 -12.55 -2.88
N ILE A 12 -13.22 -12.57 -1.86
CA ILE A 12 -12.88 -13.02 -0.50
C ILE A 12 -12.64 -14.53 -0.50
N LEU A 13 -13.52 -15.30 -1.13
CA LEU A 13 -13.38 -16.75 -1.28
C LEU A 13 -12.11 -17.13 -2.06
N LEU A 14 -11.81 -16.43 -3.15
CA LEU A 14 -10.58 -16.64 -3.94
C LEU A 14 -9.29 -16.26 -3.18
N LEU A 15 -9.40 -15.49 -2.09
CA LEU A 15 -8.27 -15.19 -1.21
C LEU A 15 -8.16 -16.20 -0.07
N LEU A 16 -9.28 -16.56 0.57
CA LEU A 16 -9.31 -17.39 1.78
C LEU A 16 -9.20 -18.88 1.48
N ALA A 17 -9.79 -19.38 0.38
CA ALA A 17 -9.79 -20.81 0.05
C ALA A 17 -8.39 -21.45 0.03
N PRO A 18 -7.36 -20.88 -0.65
CA PRO A 18 -6.02 -21.48 -0.62
C PRO A 18 -5.38 -21.44 0.77
N LEU A 19 -5.64 -20.38 1.55
CA LEU A 19 -5.10 -20.24 2.90
C LEU A 19 -5.71 -21.26 3.86
N LEU A 20 -7.02 -21.50 3.75
CA LEU A 20 -7.72 -22.52 4.54
C LEU A 20 -7.26 -23.93 4.17
N ALA A 21 -7.07 -24.22 2.88
CA ALA A 21 -6.54 -25.50 2.42
C ALA A 21 -5.12 -25.77 2.95
N ILE A 22 -4.22 -24.78 2.84
CA ILE A 22 -2.86 -24.86 3.39
C ILE A 22 -2.89 -24.99 4.91
N PHE A 23 -3.74 -24.23 5.59
CA PHE A 23 -3.86 -24.29 7.04
C PHE A 23 -4.36 -25.66 7.51
N GLY A 24 -5.41 -26.20 6.88
CA GLY A 24 -5.92 -27.54 7.18
C GLY A 24 -4.87 -28.62 6.94
N ALA A 25 -4.16 -28.55 5.81
CA ALA A 25 -3.08 -29.49 5.51
C ALA A 25 -1.90 -29.36 6.49
N ARG A 26 -1.55 -28.13 6.90
CA ARG A 26 -0.58 -27.88 7.97
C ARG A 26 -1.01 -28.54 9.27
N MET A 27 -2.26 -28.35 9.71
CA MET A 27 -2.78 -29.00 10.92
C MET A 27 -2.71 -30.53 10.81
N ALA A 28 -2.99 -31.10 9.64
CA ALA A 28 -2.86 -32.53 9.41
C ALA A 28 -1.40 -33.04 9.57
N THR A 29 -0.39 -32.21 9.30
CA THR A 29 1.03 -32.60 9.55
C THR A 29 1.37 -32.83 11.02
N HIS A 30 0.58 -32.27 11.95
CA HIS A 30 0.75 -32.48 13.39
C HIS A 30 0.01 -33.71 13.93
N SER A 31 -0.67 -34.48 13.06
CA SER A 31 -1.41 -35.68 13.48
C SER A 31 -0.48 -36.87 13.73
N GLU A 32 -0.94 -37.82 14.56
CA GLU A 32 -0.23 -39.09 14.81
C GLU A 32 -0.03 -39.91 13.52
N ILE A 33 -1.00 -39.85 12.60
CA ILE A 33 -0.90 -40.53 11.30
C ILE A 33 0.24 -39.93 10.47
N ALA A 34 0.39 -38.60 10.48
CA ALA A 34 1.49 -37.93 9.80
C ALA A 34 2.84 -38.26 10.43
N ALA A 35 2.91 -38.42 11.75
CA ALA A 35 4.13 -38.89 12.42
C ALA A 35 4.47 -40.34 12.06
N ARG A 36 3.45 -41.20 11.85
CA ARG A 36 3.63 -42.61 11.43
C ARG A 36 4.05 -42.75 9.97
N TYR A 37 3.58 -41.87 9.08
CA TYR A 37 3.89 -41.88 7.65
C TYR A 37 4.40 -40.52 7.14
N PRO A 38 5.58 -40.07 7.60
CA PRO A 38 6.01 -38.68 7.44
C PRO A 38 6.37 -38.33 5.99
N ARG A 39 6.88 -39.28 5.19
CA ARG A 39 7.18 -39.06 3.76
C ARG A 39 5.90 -38.82 2.93
N THR A 40 4.87 -39.63 3.14
CA THR A 40 3.58 -39.47 2.44
C THR A 40 2.90 -38.18 2.86
N ALA A 41 2.90 -37.88 4.16
CA ALA A 41 2.36 -36.62 4.68
C ALA A 41 3.08 -35.39 4.10
N ALA A 42 4.41 -35.47 3.94
CA ALA A 42 5.22 -34.41 3.33
C ALA A 42 4.85 -34.17 1.87
N LEU A 43 4.74 -35.23 1.05
CA LEU A 43 4.35 -35.12 -0.35
C LEU A 43 2.93 -34.56 -0.50
N CYS A 44 1.98 -35.03 0.31
CA CYS A 44 0.61 -34.51 0.31
C CYS A 44 0.58 -33.03 0.69
N PHE A 45 1.30 -32.62 1.73
CA PHE A 45 1.32 -31.21 2.15
C PHE A 45 1.99 -30.31 1.09
N LEU A 46 3.11 -30.76 0.52
CA LEU A 46 3.80 -30.07 -0.56
C LEU A 46 2.90 -29.87 -1.79
N TRP A 47 2.19 -30.93 -2.20
CA TRP A 47 1.24 -30.89 -3.31
C TRP A 47 0.08 -29.94 -3.02
N ILE A 48 -0.58 -30.08 -1.86
CA ILE A 48 -1.71 -29.21 -1.48
C ILE A 48 -1.28 -27.75 -1.46
N ALA A 49 -0.10 -27.43 -0.92
CA ALA A 49 0.39 -26.06 -0.86
C ALA A 49 0.66 -25.47 -2.25
N ALA A 50 1.34 -26.20 -3.13
CA ALA A 50 1.63 -25.76 -4.49
C ALA A 50 0.35 -25.64 -5.34
N ASP A 51 -0.54 -26.63 -5.26
CA ASP A 51 -1.78 -26.68 -6.04
C ASP A 51 -2.77 -25.59 -5.60
N SER A 52 -2.98 -25.42 -4.29
CA SER A 52 -3.89 -24.40 -3.76
C SER A 52 -3.51 -22.99 -4.23
N LEU A 53 -2.22 -22.65 -4.19
CA LEU A 53 -1.75 -21.34 -4.66
C LEU A 53 -1.86 -21.20 -6.19
N THR A 54 -1.59 -22.27 -6.93
CA THR A 54 -1.69 -22.28 -8.40
C THR A 54 -3.13 -22.15 -8.88
N LEU A 55 -4.07 -22.89 -8.27
CA LEU A 55 -5.50 -22.79 -8.56
C LEU A 55 -6.05 -21.41 -8.22
N ALA A 56 -5.65 -20.84 -7.07
CA ALA A 56 -6.04 -19.48 -6.70
C ALA A 56 -5.51 -18.43 -7.70
N LEU A 57 -4.30 -18.62 -8.21
CA LEU A 57 -3.73 -17.78 -9.27
C LEU A 57 -4.52 -17.92 -10.58
N ILE A 58 -4.81 -19.15 -11.02
CA ILE A 58 -5.59 -19.42 -12.23
C ILE A 58 -6.96 -18.74 -12.15
N ALA A 59 -7.64 -18.88 -11.02
CA ALA A 59 -8.97 -18.31 -10.80
C ALA A 59 -8.99 -16.77 -10.75
N LYS A 60 -7.84 -16.13 -10.44
CA LYS A 60 -7.66 -14.67 -10.45
C LYS A 60 -7.16 -14.14 -11.80
N ALA A 61 -6.62 -14.99 -12.66
CA ALA A 61 -6.03 -14.57 -13.92
C ALA A 61 -7.10 -14.15 -14.96
N PRO A 62 -6.84 -13.13 -15.80
CA PRO A 62 -7.73 -12.78 -16.91
C PRO A 62 -7.96 -14.00 -17.81
N ARG A 63 -9.22 -14.33 -18.09
CA ARG A 63 -9.62 -15.52 -18.88
C ARG A 63 -9.10 -16.86 -18.33
N ASN A 64 -8.78 -16.94 -17.04
CA ASN A 64 -8.21 -18.11 -16.37
C ASN A 64 -6.89 -18.61 -17.00
N ARG A 65 -6.13 -17.72 -17.66
CA ARG A 65 -4.84 -18.07 -18.27
C ARG A 65 -3.71 -17.27 -17.62
N PRO A 66 -3.14 -17.76 -16.50
CA PRO A 66 -2.00 -17.10 -15.88
C PRO A 66 -0.76 -17.21 -16.77
N GLN A 67 0.16 -16.26 -16.61
CA GLN A 67 1.47 -16.33 -17.24
C GLN A 67 2.27 -17.49 -16.65
N LEU A 68 3.08 -18.18 -17.47
CA LEU A 68 3.91 -19.30 -17.02
C LEU A 68 4.77 -18.95 -15.79
N ARG A 69 5.38 -17.76 -15.76
CA ARG A 69 6.16 -17.32 -14.60
C ARG A 69 5.33 -17.25 -13.31
N ALA A 70 4.07 -16.86 -13.41
CA ALA A 70 3.22 -16.68 -12.24
C ALA A 70 2.86 -18.04 -11.65
N VAL A 71 2.64 -19.03 -12.53
CA VAL A 71 2.47 -20.44 -12.13
C VAL A 71 3.73 -20.97 -11.46
N LEU A 72 4.91 -20.76 -12.06
CA LEU A 72 6.19 -21.15 -11.44
C LEU A 72 6.40 -20.47 -10.08
N GLY A 73 6.06 -19.19 -9.97
CA GLY A 73 6.12 -18.44 -8.71
C GLY A 73 5.16 -18.97 -7.65
N ALA A 74 3.93 -19.36 -8.03
CA ALA A 74 2.97 -19.97 -7.12
C ALA A 74 3.44 -21.33 -6.60
N ILE A 75 4.00 -22.17 -7.48
CA ILE A 75 4.59 -23.46 -7.11
C ILE A 75 5.79 -23.26 -6.19
N ALA A 76 6.73 -22.38 -6.55
CA ALA A 76 7.90 -22.05 -5.72
C ALA A 76 7.49 -21.53 -4.34
N THR A 77 6.46 -20.68 -4.27
CA THR A 77 5.89 -20.19 -3.00
C THR A 77 5.27 -21.33 -2.19
N GLY A 78 4.54 -22.24 -2.84
CA GLY A 78 3.96 -23.41 -2.18
C GLY A 78 5.02 -24.32 -1.57
N PHE A 79 6.14 -24.51 -2.27
CA PHE A 79 7.29 -25.27 -1.75
C PHE A 79 7.90 -24.63 -0.52
N LEU A 80 8.11 -23.31 -0.53
CA LEU A 80 8.63 -22.59 0.64
C LEU A 80 7.66 -22.64 1.83
N VAL A 81 6.35 -22.46 1.58
CA VAL A 81 5.30 -22.52 2.60
C VAL A 81 5.20 -23.92 3.21
N ALA A 82 5.27 -24.97 2.40
CA ALA A 82 5.23 -26.35 2.88
C ALA A 82 6.45 -26.66 3.77
N THR A 83 7.65 -26.29 3.34
CA THR A 83 8.87 -26.52 4.14
C THR A 83 8.86 -25.74 5.45
N ALA A 84 8.45 -24.47 5.43
CA ALA A 84 8.42 -23.63 6.62
C ALA A 84 7.29 -24.03 7.59
N GLY A 85 6.14 -24.45 7.06
CA GLY A 85 4.92 -24.71 7.83
C GLY A 85 4.76 -26.13 8.36
N ALA A 86 5.49 -27.12 7.83
CA ALA A 86 5.35 -28.52 8.22
C ALA A 86 5.84 -28.79 9.65
N ALA A 87 5.17 -29.72 10.34
CA ALA A 87 5.63 -30.25 11.63
C ALA A 87 7.01 -30.93 11.49
N ASP A 88 7.80 -30.94 12.57
CA ASP A 88 9.18 -31.45 12.58
C ASP A 88 9.39 -32.83 11.92
N PRO A 89 8.62 -33.90 12.24
CA PRO A 89 8.83 -35.21 11.63
C PRO A 89 8.55 -35.20 10.13
N VAL A 90 7.54 -34.44 9.69
CA VAL A 90 7.15 -34.30 8.28
C VAL A 90 8.18 -33.46 7.53
N ARG A 91 8.66 -32.38 8.14
CA ARG A 91 9.71 -31.51 7.58
C ARG A 91 11.04 -32.25 7.43
N ALA A 92 11.44 -33.02 8.45
CA ALA A 92 12.64 -33.84 8.38
C ALA A 92 12.54 -34.88 7.24
N ALA A 93 11.41 -35.58 7.13
CA ALA A 93 11.18 -36.52 6.05
C ALA A 93 11.14 -35.85 4.66
N LEU A 94 10.60 -34.64 4.54
CA LEU A 94 10.63 -33.85 3.31
C LEU A 94 12.07 -33.56 2.88
N LEU A 95 12.92 -33.13 3.83
CA LEU A 95 14.31 -32.76 3.57
C LEU A 95 15.22 -33.98 3.35
N ASP A 96 14.84 -35.16 3.84
CA ASP A 96 15.52 -36.44 3.59
C ASP A 96 15.34 -36.93 2.14
N MET A 97 14.24 -36.52 1.48
CA MET A 97 13.96 -36.89 0.09
C MET A 97 14.76 -36.03 -0.89
N HIS A 98 16.04 -36.35 -1.09
CA HIS A 98 16.99 -35.63 -1.96
C HIS A 98 16.42 -35.27 -3.34
N ALA A 99 15.74 -36.21 -4.02
CA ALA A 99 15.14 -35.96 -5.33
C ALA A 99 14.05 -34.86 -5.29
N VAL A 100 13.23 -34.85 -4.23
CA VAL A 100 12.17 -33.85 -4.02
C VAL A 100 12.79 -32.49 -3.70
N VAL A 101 13.78 -32.47 -2.80
CA VAL A 101 14.52 -31.25 -2.44
C VAL A 101 15.20 -30.62 -3.66
N LEU A 102 15.86 -31.43 -4.50
CA LEU A 102 16.48 -30.94 -5.74
C LEU A 102 15.44 -30.35 -6.70
N ALA A 103 14.29 -31.00 -6.89
CA ALA A 103 13.22 -30.48 -7.72
C ALA A 103 12.64 -29.16 -7.17
N MET A 104 12.45 -29.06 -5.86
CA MET A 104 12.01 -27.84 -5.19
C MET A 104 13.03 -26.71 -5.35
N ALA A 105 14.30 -26.99 -5.06
CA ALA A 105 15.39 -26.05 -5.17
C ALA A 105 15.56 -25.54 -6.61
N LEU A 106 15.50 -26.42 -7.61
CA LEU A 106 15.54 -26.05 -9.03
C LEU A 106 14.36 -25.15 -9.40
N THR A 107 13.15 -25.46 -8.94
CA THR A 107 11.95 -24.65 -9.21
C THR A 107 12.07 -23.25 -8.59
N VAL A 108 12.53 -23.17 -7.34
CA VAL A 108 12.76 -21.89 -6.66
C VAL A 108 13.88 -21.09 -7.34
N ALA A 109 15.00 -21.75 -7.68
CA ALA A 109 16.14 -21.12 -8.33
C ALA A 109 15.81 -20.62 -9.75
N THR A 110 15.08 -21.40 -10.55
CA THR A 110 14.64 -20.99 -11.89
C THR A 110 13.68 -19.81 -11.83
N TYR A 111 12.71 -19.81 -10.91
CA TYR A 111 11.83 -18.66 -10.71
C TYR A 111 12.61 -17.42 -10.25
N ALA A 112 13.46 -17.55 -9.24
CA ALA A 112 14.26 -16.45 -8.70
C ALA A 112 15.22 -15.88 -9.75
N GLY A 113 15.92 -16.74 -10.49
CA GLY A 113 16.83 -16.35 -11.56
C GLY A 113 16.11 -15.65 -12.72
N TRP A 114 14.96 -16.17 -13.17
CA TRP A 114 14.17 -15.52 -14.20
C TRP A 114 13.61 -14.16 -13.73
N SER A 115 13.14 -14.09 -12.49
CA SER A 115 12.61 -12.86 -11.89
C SER A 115 13.70 -11.79 -11.76
N LEU A 116 14.89 -12.17 -11.29
CA LEU A 116 16.05 -11.28 -11.15
C LEU A 116 16.56 -10.81 -12.51
N TRP A 117 16.74 -11.72 -13.47
CA TRP A 117 17.17 -11.37 -14.83
C TRP A 117 16.22 -10.34 -15.47
N ARG A 118 14.91 -10.53 -15.30
CA ARG A 118 13.91 -9.59 -15.80
C ARG A 118 13.92 -8.26 -15.05
N ALA A 119 14.11 -8.28 -13.73
CA ALA A 119 14.25 -7.06 -12.94
C ALA A 119 15.45 -6.23 -13.41
N ILE A 120 16.61 -6.87 -13.65
CA ILE A 120 17.80 -6.23 -14.19
C ILE A 120 17.52 -5.64 -15.58
N ARG A 121 16.93 -6.43 -16.50
CA ARG A 121 16.57 -5.95 -17.84
C ARG A 121 15.58 -4.77 -17.84
N VAL A 122 14.65 -4.73 -16.90
CA VAL A 122 13.72 -3.60 -16.74
C VAL A 122 14.45 -2.38 -16.22
N PHE A 123 15.31 -2.56 -15.21
CA PHE A 123 16.14 -1.49 -14.68
C PHE A 123 17.06 -0.87 -15.74
N GLU A 124 17.75 -1.69 -16.54
CA GLU A 124 18.58 -1.23 -17.66
C GLU A 124 17.80 -0.40 -18.69
N ARG A 125 16.52 -0.71 -18.92
CA ARG A 125 15.70 -0.02 -19.92
C ARG A 125 15.05 1.26 -19.40
N THR A 126 14.62 1.28 -18.14
CA THR A 126 13.79 2.38 -17.61
C THR A 126 14.49 3.20 -16.54
N GLY A 127 15.62 2.74 -16.01
CA GLY A 127 16.32 3.34 -14.87
C GLY A 127 15.53 3.29 -13.56
N SER A 128 14.33 2.69 -13.55
CA SER A 128 13.41 2.75 -12.41
C SER A 128 13.49 1.50 -11.54
N ILE A 129 14.06 1.66 -10.34
CA ILE A 129 14.14 0.60 -9.33
C ILE A 129 12.73 0.09 -8.96
N ALA A 130 11.73 0.97 -8.90
CA ALA A 130 10.36 0.59 -8.59
C ALA A 130 9.76 -0.37 -9.63
N GLN A 131 9.98 -0.12 -10.92
CA GLN A 131 9.48 -1.01 -11.98
C GLN A 131 10.23 -2.35 -12.02
N ALA A 132 11.52 -2.35 -11.68
CA ALA A 132 12.31 -3.57 -11.52
C ALA A 132 11.82 -4.41 -10.33
N ALA A 133 11.59 -3.77 -9.17
CA ALA A 133 11.08 -4.42 -7.97
C ALA A 133 9.70 -5.06 -8.18
N GLN A 134 8.84 -4.46 -9.02
CA GLN A 134 7.53 -5.02 -9.40
C GLN A 134 7.60 -6.33 -10.18
N GLN A 135 8.78 -6.74 -10.67
CA GLN A 135 8.94 -8.07 -11.28
C GLN A 135 9.02 -9.19 -10.24
N VAL A 136 9.49 -8.87 -9.03
CA VAL A 136 9.74 -9.81 -7.93
C VAL A 136 8.66 -9.69 -6.86
N LEU A 137 8.30 -8.47 -6.49
CA LEU A 137 7.39 -8.15 -5.39
C LEU A 137 6.01 -7.69 -5.92
N PRO A 138 4.93 -7.96 -5.18
CA PRO A 138 3.62 -7.38 -5.44
C PRO A 138 3.67 -5.85 -5.56
N GLU A 139 2.91 -5.29 -6.50
CA GLU A 139 2.85 -3.84 -6.75
C GLU A 139 2.54 -3.03 -5.48
N LEU A 140 1.69 -3.57 -4.59
CA LEU A 140 1.34 -2.93 -3.32
C LEU A 140 2.56 -2.77 -2.39
N LEU A 141 3.39 -3.81 -2.25
CA LEU A 141 4.58 -3.76 -1.40
C LEU A 141 5.61 -2.79 -1.95
N VAL A 142 5.81 -2.77 -3.27
CA VAL A 142 6.71 -1.81 -3.91
C VAL A 142 6.21 -0.37 -3.72
N ARG A 143 4.90 -0.12 -3.84
CA ARG A 143 4.30 1.19 -3.57
C ARG A 143 4.44 1.60 -2.11
N MET A 144 4.21 0.69 -1.17
CA MET A 144 4.39 0.93 0.26
C MET A 144 5.85 1.29 0.57
N ALA A 145 6.80 0.47 0.13
CA ALA A 145 8.22 0.72 0.35
C ALA A 145 8.70 2.03 -0.31
N ALA A 146 8.22 2.33 -1.53
CA ALA A 146 8.56 3.59 -2.20
C ALA A 146 7.99 4.80 -1.44
N TYR A 147 6.75 4.70 -0.95
CA TYR A 147 6.13 5.75 -0.14
C TYR A 147 6.87 5.95 1.19
N GLU A 148 7.21 4.86 1.86
CA GLU A 148 7.98 4.83 3.10
C GLU A 148 9.34 5.49 2.93
N PHE A 149 10.09 5.11 1.90
CA PHE A 149 11.37 5.74 1.58
C PHE A 149 11.22 7.23 1.24
N ALA A 150 10.17 7.61 0.51
CA ALA A 150 9.90 9.01 0.20
C ALA A 150 9.59 9.83 1.46
N MET A 151 8.82 9.29 2.39
CA MET A 151 8.51 9.91 3.69
C MET A 151 9.76 10.03 4.56
N LEU A 152 10.57 8.98 4.66
CA LEU A 152 11.85 9.03 5.38
C LEU A 152 12.81 10.06 4.77
N ARG A 153 12.89 10.13 3.44
CA ARG A 153 13.70 11.14 2.75
C ARG A 153 13.23 12.56 3.06
N LEU A 154 11.92 12.77 3.11
CA LEU A 154 11.34 14.06 3.51
C LEU A 154 11.69 14.38 4.98
N ALA A 155 11.47 13.43 5.88
CA ALA A 155 11.74 13.57 7.31
C ALA A 155 13.20 13.91 7.60
N LEU A 156 14.14 13.14 7.04
CA LEU A 156 15.55 13.19 7.42
C LEU A 156 16.37 14.20 6.60
N PHE A 157 16.10 14.36 5.30
CA PHE A 157 17.00 15.08 4.40
C PHE A 157 16.41 16.37 3.80
N SER A 158 15.09 16.52 3.74
CA SER A 158 14.45 17.62 2.98
C SER A 158 14.13 18.88 3.81
N TRP A 159 15.04 19.28 4.71
CA TRP A 159 14.80 20.40 5.62
C TRP A 159 14.67 21.76 4.91
N GLY A 160 15.56 22.03 3.95
CA GLY A 160 15.58 23.27 3.15
C GLY A 160 14.86 23.17 1.80
N ALA A 161 14.05 22.14 1.57
CA ALA A 161 13.36 21.96 0.30
C ALA A 161 12.41 23.13 0.03
N GLN A 162 12.48 23.66 -1.19
CA GLN A 162 11.57 24.70 -1.68
C GLN A 162 10.21 24.07 -2.03
N PRO A 163 9.11 24.86 -1.98
CA PRO A 163 7.81 24.41 -2.48
C PRO A 163 7.89 23.93 -3.93
N ASP A 164 7.27 22.79 -4.22
CA ASP A 164 7.15 22.22 -5.56
C ASP A 164 6.09 22.99 -6.36
N VAL A 165 6.54 24.08 -6.99
CA VAL A 165 5.73 24.96 -7.84
C VAL A 165 6.35 24.97 -9.23
N PRO A 166 5.78 24.21 -10.18
CA PRO A 166 6.21 24.24 -11.57
C PRO A 166 6.07 25.65 -12.17
N GLY A 167 6.93 25.99 -13.14
CA GLY A 167 6.88 27.29 -13.81
C GLY A 167 5.50 27.56 -14.46
N LYS A 168 5.03 28.81 -14.37
CA LYS A 168 3.70 29.27 -14.81
C LYS A 168 2.50 28.74 -14.00
N THR A 169 2.71 28.27 -12.77
CA THR A 169 1.61 27.86 -11.88
C THR A 169 1.48 28.79 -10.68
N GLN A 170 0.25 29.08 -10.28
CA GLN A 170 -0.03 29.82 -9.06
C GLN A 170 -0.19 28.83 -7.90
N SER A 171 0.48 29.09 -6.78
CA SER A 171 0.45 28.22 -5.61
C SER A 171 -0.41 28.80 -4.49
N PHE A 172 -1.21 27.97 -3.85
CA PHE A 172 -2.02 28.30 -2.68
C PHE A 172 -1.59 27.43 -1.50
N SER A 173 -1.18 28.07 -0.40
CA SER A 173 -0.72 27.35 0.78
C SER A 173 -1.89 26.71 1.54
N CYS A 174 -1.62 25.60 2.22
CA CYS A 174 -2.56 24.90 3.11
C CYS A 174 -1.94 24.62 4.49
N HIS A 175 -0.71 25.08 4.72
CA HIS A 175 0.11 24.63 5.85
C HIS A 175 0.01 25.55 7.07
N ARG A 176 -0.47 26.80 6.94
CA ARG A 176 -0.45 27.76 8.05
C ARG A 176 -1.30 27.32 9.23
N ILE A 177 -2.42 26.65 8.97
CA ILE A 177 -3.33 26.13 10.00
C ILE A 177 -3.00 24.67 10.36
N VAL A 178 -2.63 23.86 9.36
CA VAL A 178 -2.39 22.43 9.56
C VAL A 178 -1.07 22.17 10.29
N ASN A 179 0.01 22.90 9.98
CA ASN A 179 1.32 22.62 10.58
C ASN A 179 1.38 22.87 12.09
N PRO A 180 0.77 23.93 12.68
CA PRO A 180 0.68 24.07 14.12
C PRO A 180 0.00 22.88 14.80
N MET A 181 -1.07 22.35 14.21
CA MET A 181 -1.75 21.14 14.74
C MET A 181 -0.84 19.91 14.70
N ILE A 182 -0.11 19.71 13.60
CA ILE A 182 0.89 18.64 13.50
C ILE A 182 2.02 18.85 14.51
N ALA A 183 2.44 20.10 14.77
CA ALA A 183 3.47 20.40 15.75
C ALA A 183 3.03 20.04 17.17
N THR A 184 1.78 20.33 17.54
CA THR A 184 1.21 19.87 18.81
C THR A 184 1.20 18.35 18.89
N LEU A 185 0.82 17.67 17.81
CA LEU A 185 0.84 16.20 17.75
C LEU A 185 2.25 15.64 17.89
N LEU A 186 3.27 16.28 17.30
CA LEU A 186 4.68 15.88 17.45
C LEU A 186 5.15 15.99 18.91
N VAL A 187 4.82 17.09 19.59
CA VAL A 187 5.17 17.27 21.01
C VAL A 187 4.49 16.20 21.87
N LEU A 188 3.20 15.96 21.64
CA LEU A 188 2.46 14.91 22.36
C LEU A 188 3.06 13.53 22.11
N GLN A 189 3.42 13.22 20.86
CA GLN A 189 4.03 11.96 20.47
C GLN A 189 5.41 11.76 21.13
N LEU A 190 6.22 12.81 21.26
CA LEU A 190 7.50 12.74 22.01
C LEU A 190 7.28 12.36 23.48
N ILE A 191 6.31 13.00 24.13
CA ILE A 191 5.95 12.70 25.52
C ILE A 191 5.45 11.25 25.62
N GLU A 192 4.53 10.84 24.74
CA GLU A 192 3.97 9.49 24.70
C GLU A 192 5.06 8.43 24.53
N ILE A 193 6.02 8.62 23.62
CA ILE A 193 7.14 7.70 23.41
C ILE A 193 7.94 7.51 24.70
N GLY A 194 8.27 8.61 25.39
CA GLY A 194 9.02 8.57 26.65
C GLY A 194 8.24 7.86 27.76
N VAL A 195 6.97 8.26 27.97
CA VAL A 195 6.10 7.68 28.99
C VAL A 195 5.86 6.19 28.73
N MET A 196 5.54 5.81 27.50
CA MET A 196 5.28 4.42 27.12
C MET A 196 6.54 3.55 27.24
N HIS A 197 7.71 4.08 26.89
CA HIS A 197 8.95 3.33 27.08
C HIS A 197 9.23 3.06 28.55
N LEU A 198 9.14 4.08 29.42
CA LEU A 198 9.33 3.92 30.86
C LEU A 198 8.29 2.97 31.47
N LEU A 199 7.02 3.17 31.13
CA LEU A 199 5.92 2.33 31.61
C LEU A 199 6.17 0.87 31.23
N VAL A 200 6.29 0.57 29.94
CA VAL A 200 6.43 -0.82 29.45
C VAL A 200 7.73 -1.47 29.92
N SER A 201 8.78 -0.69 30.19
CA SER A 201 10.05 -1.22 30.70
C SER A 201 9.90 -1.94 32.05
N HIS A 202 8.88 -1.62 32.85
CA HIS A 202 8.58 -2.32 34.10
C HIS A 202 8.11 -3.76 33.90
N TRP A 203 7.49 -4.09 32.76
CA TRP A 203 7.02 -5.45 32.46
C TRP A 203 7.94 -6.19 31.50
N SER A 204 8.48 -5.50 30.48
CA SER A 204 9.35 -6.12 29.50
C SER A 204 10.24 -5.08 28.81
N THR A 205 11.55 -5.20 29.03
CA THR A 205 12.56 -4.37 28.35
C THR A 205 12.52 -4.54 26.83
N THR A 206 12.34 -5.77 26.33
CA THR A 206 12.24 -6.05 24.89
C THR A 206 11.02 -5.37 24.27
N ALA A 207 9.85 -5.48 24.91
CA ALA A 207 8.64 -4.82 24.41
C ALA A 207 8.78 -3.29 24.42
N ALA A 208 9.41 -2.72 25.45
CA ALA A 208 9.65 -1.29 25.57
C ALA A 208 10.53 -0.75 24.43
N TRP A 209 11.58 -1.48 24.03
CA TRP A 209 12.43 -1.10 22.90
C TRP A 209 11.73 -1.23 21.55
N ILE A 210 10.92 -2.28 21.36
CA ILE A 210 10.12 -2.45 20.14
C ILE A 210 9.14 -1.28 19.99
N LEU A 211 8.40 -0.93 21.05
CA LEU A 211 7.47 0.19 21.02
C LEU A 211 8.17 1.54 20.85
N PHE A 212 9.34 1.72 21.47
CA PHE A 212 10.14 2.92 21.27
C PHE A 212 10.58 3.08 19.81
N ALA A 213 11.09 2.02 19.19
CA ALA A 213 11.47 2.04 17.77
C ALA A 213 10.26 2.35 16.88
N LEU A 214 9.10 1.75 17.15
CA LEU A 214 7.85 2.05 16.44
C LEU A 214 7.39 3.50 16.65
N GLY A 215 7.58 4.04 17.85
CA GLY A 215 7.30 5.42 18.19
C GLY A 215 8.19 6.40 17.42
N VAL A 216 9.50 6.19 17.43
CA VAL A 216 10.47 6.99 16.66
C VAL A 216 10.14 6.93 15.17
N TRP A 217 9.79 5.75 14.66
CA TRP A 217 9.34 5.59 13.28
C TRP A 217 8.10 6.44 12.96
N GLY A 218 7.07 6.38 13.81
CA GLY A 218 5.87 7.21 13.70
C GLY A 218 6.20 8.71 13.76
N LEU A 219 7.12 9.11 14.64
CA LEU A 219 7.60 10.48 14.77
C LEU A 219 8.23 11.00 13.47
N LEU A 220 9.09 10.21 12.83
CA LEU A 220 9.67 10.55 11.52
C LEU A 220 8.57 10.73 10.46
N PHE A 221 7.56 9.87 10.45
CA PHE A 221 6.41 9.99 9.54
C PHE A 221 5.61 11.28 9.77
N THR A 222 5.38 11.67 11.02
CA THR A 222 4.70 12.91 11.36
C THR A 222 5.52 14.13 10.91
N ILE A 223 6.85 14.12 11.10
CA ILE A 223 7.75 15.18 10.59
C ILE A 223 7.70 15.25 9.05
N ALA A 224 7.72 14.11 8.36
CA ALA A 224 7.59 14.05 6.92
C ALA A 224 6.27 14.68 6.45
N LEU A 225 5.16 14.38 7.15
CA LEU A 225 3.84 14.91 6.83
C LEU A 225 3.78 16.43 6.98
N MET A 226 4.33 16.98 8.08
CA MET A 226 4.44 18.43 8.28
C MET A 226 5.21 19.11 7.14
N LYS A 227 6.34 18.52 6.73
CA LYS A 227 7.13 19.02 5.59
C LYS A 227 6.37 18.89 4.29
N ALA A 228 5.63 17.80 4.08
CA ALA A 228 4.87 17.56 2.86
C ALA A 228 3.80 18.65 2.65
N PHE A 229 3.07 19.06 3.69
CA PHE A 229 2.09 20.16 3.57
C PHE A 229 2.73 21.51 3.21
N ARG A 230 4.00 21.74 3.61
CA ARG A 230 4.76 22.93 3.20
C ARG A 230 5.28 22.85 1.77
N ILE A 231 5.79 21.68 1.37
CA ILE A 231 6.47 21.47 0.09
C ILE A 231 5.47 21.26 -1.06
N TYR A 232 4.30 20.68 -0.80
CA TYR A 232 3.30 20.37 -1.84
C TYR A 232 2.03 21.21 -1.66
N PRO A 233 2.04 22.50 -2.08
CA PRO A 233 0.85 23.35 -2.02
C PRO A 233 -0.20 22.93 -3.06
N VAL A 234 -1.40 23.48 -2.94
CA VAL A 234 -2.41 23.41 -4.01
C VAL A 234 -1.93 24.28 -5.17
N LEU A 235 -1.99 23.77 -6.39
CA LEU A 235 -1.54 24.48 -7.57
C LEU A 235 -2.70 24.78 -8.51
N MET A 236 -2.62 25.89 -9.21
CA MET A 236 -3.54 26.24 -10.28
C MET A 236 -2.74 26.70 -11.50
N ASP A 237 -2.89 25.99 -12.61
CA ASP A 237 -2.32 26.34 -13.91
C ASP A 237 -3.41 26.83 -14.88
N GLU A 238 -3.03 27.16 -16.11
CA GLU A 238 -3.95 27.71 -17.11
C GLU A 238 -5.09 26.74 -17.48
N ASN A 239 -4.92 25.43 -17.26
CA ASN A 239 -5.84 24.39 -17.74
C ASN A 239 -6.51 23.58 -16.62
N MET A 240 -5.91 23.53 -15.43
CA MET A 240 -6.34 22.69 -14.31
C MET A 240 -6.00 23.25 -12.93
N VAL A 241 -6.79 22.79 -11.94
CA VAL A 241 -6.50 22.88 -10.51
C VAL A 241 -5.91 21.55 -10.05
N ARG A 242 -4.71 21.56 -9.46
CA ARG A 242 -4.10 20.38 -8.83
C ARG A 242 -4.21 20.49 -7.31
N VAL A 243 -5.17 19.76 -6.75
CA VAL A 243 -5.42 19.66 -5.33
C VAL A 243 -4.44 18.66 -4.71
N ARG A 244 -3.55 19.17 -3.84
CA ARG A 244 -2.55 18.37 -3.12
C ARG A 244 -2.77 18.48 -1.61
N ALA A 245 -2.60 17.36 -0.91
CA ALA A 245 -2.63 17.28 0.55
C ALA A 245 -1.36 16.60 1.04
N GLY A 246 -0.27 17.35 1.07
CA GLY A 246 1.06 16.81 1.29
C GLY A 246 1.38 15.69 0.29
N THR A 247 1.82 14.54 0.78
CA THR A 247 2.08 13.34 -0.02
C THR A 247 0.90 12.38 -0.07
N LEU A 248 -0.20 12.67 0.64
CA LEU A 248 -1.34 11.77 0.85
C LEU A 248 -2.40 11.85 -0.25
N THR A 249 -2.54 13.01 -0.89
CA THR A 249 -3.47 13.19 -2.01
C THR A 249 -2.81 14.06 -3.06
N ASP A 250 -2.96 13.66 -4.32
CA ASP A 250 -2.61 14.43 -5.49
C ASP A 250 -3.68 14.19 -6.55
N PHE A 251 -4.44 15.23 -6.85
CA PHE A 251 -5.59 15.13 -7.74
C PHE A 251 -5.69 16.36 -8.64
N ALA A 252 -5.68 16.13 -9.94
CA ALA A 252 -5.73 17.18 -10.94
C ALA A 252 -7.11 17.24 -11.60
N VAL A 253 -7.70 18.43 -11.60
CA VAL A 253 -9.05 18.72 -12.09
C VAL A 253 -8.95 19.75 -13.21
N PRO A 254 -9.24 19.38 -14.47
CA PRO A 254 -9.32 20.34 -15.56
C PRO A 254 -10.41 21.39 -15.30
N HIS A 255 -10.16 22.65 -15.65
CA HIS A 255 -11.12 23.74 -15.47
C HIS A 255 -12.45 23.48 -16.17
N CYS A 256 -12.40 22.87 -17.37
CA CYS A 256 -13.59 22.50 -18.14
C CYS A 256 -14.51 21.49 -17.44
N GLU A 257 -13.99 20.72 -16.48
CA GLU A 257 -14.75 19.75 -15.70
C GLU A 257 -15.28 20.33 -14.39
N ILE A 258 -14.99 21.60 -14.07
CA ILE A 258 -15.53 22.27 -12.88
C ILE A 258 -16.95 22.75 -13.20
N ALA A 259 -17.93 22.24 -12.44
CA ALA A 259 -19.33 22.62 -12.53
C ALA A 259 -19.68 23.81 -11.62
N GLY A 260 -18.97 23.95 -10.51
CA GLY A 260 -19.19 25.01 -9.54
C GLY A 260 -18.32 24.84 -8.30
N VAL A 261 -18.36 25.85 -7.44
CA VAL A 261 -17.59 25.88 -6.20
C VAL A 261 -18.50 26.24 -5.04
N ASP A 262 -18.42 25.45 -3.97
CA ASP A 262 -19.16 25.69 -2.74
C ASP A 262 -18.18 26.09 -1.63
N ALA A 263 -18.39 27.28 -1.05
CA ALA A 263 -17.59 27.83 0.05
C ALA A 263 -18.25 27.62 1.43
N ALA A 264 -19.57 27.41 1.46
CA ALA A 264 -20.32 27.03 2.66
C ALA A 264 -20.42 25.50 2.71
N ILE A 265 -19.69 24.88 3.65
CA ILE A 265 -19.53 23.42 3.69
C ILE A 265 -20.07 22.86 5.00
N SER A 266 -21.11 22.04 4.91
CA SER A 266 -21.60 21.25 6.05
C SER A 266 -20.69 20.04 6.30
N MET A 267 -20.69 19.56 7.55
CA MET A 267 -20.07 18.28 7.92
C MET A 267 -20.69 17.09 7.19
N GLU A 268 -21.95 17.20 6.76
CA GLU A 268 -22.64 16.16 6.00
C GLU A 268 -22.14 16.08 4.55
N ASP A 269 -21.85 17.23 3.93
CA ASP A 269 -21.33 17.31 2.56
C ASP A 269 -19.97 16.63 2.41
N THR A 270 -19.19 16.60 3.50
CA THR A 270 -17.83 16.06 3.51
C THR A 270 -17.74 14.57 3.81
N LYS A 271 -18.80 13.96 4.35
CA LYS A 271 -18.87 12.52 4.69
C LYS A 271 -19.39 11.65 3.55
N ARG A 272 -19.82 12.23 2.44
CA ARG A 272 -20.34 11.48 1.30
C ARG A 272 -19.24 10.66 0.63
N SER A 273 -19.60 9.47 0.14
CA SER A 273 -18.66 8.52 -0.48
C SER A 273 -18.11 9.00 -1.84
N ASP A 274 -18.80 9.94 -2.49
CA ASP A 274 -18.45 10.57 -3.77
C ASP A 274 -17.47 11.76 -3.62
N VAL A 275 -17.12 12.12 -2.38
CA VAL A 275 -16.22 13.24 -2.07
C VAL A 275 -14.79 12.75 -1.81
N LEU A 276 -13.84 13.35 -2.54
CA LEU A 276 -12.42 13.27 -2.23
C LEU A 276 -12.09 14.31 -1.16
N HIS A 277 -11.96 13.85 0.09
CA HIS A 277 -11.57 14.68 1.21
C HIS A 277 -10.03 14.82 1.26
N ALA A 278 -9.51 15.96 0.81
CA ALA A 278 -8.10 16.30 0.82
C ALA A 278 -7.71 17.20 2.02
N ALA A 279 -8.68 17.72 2.79
CA ALA A 279 -8.41 18.45 4.03
C ALA A 279 -8.26 17.48 5.22
N ILE A 280 -7.12 16.80 5.33
CA ILE A 280 -6.96 15.63 6.23
C ILE A 280 -7.01 15.97 7.72
N LEU A 281 -6.51 17.16 8.10
CA LEU A 281 -6.32 17.58 9.50
C LEU A 281 -7.20 18.78 9.91
N ALA A 282 -7.96 19.35 8.97
CA ALA A 282 -8.76 20.54 9.20
C ALA A 282 -10.04 20.48 8.38
N HIS A 283 -11.08 21.19 8.81
CA HIS A 283 -12.31 21.31 8.02
C HIS A 283 -12.01 21.98 6.67
N PRO A 284 -12.46 21.42 5.53
CA PRO A 284 -12.27 22.04 4.24
C PRO A 284 -13.04 23.36 4.17
N ASN A 285 -12.52 24.30 3.38
CA ASN A 285 -13.17 25.57 3.11
C ASN A 285 -13.57 25.74 1.64
N ILE A 286 -13.20 24.79 0.77
CA ILE A 286 -13.58 24.78 -0.64
C ILE A 286 -14.01 23.37 -1.04
N ILE A 287 -15.18 23.27 -1.70
CA ILE A 287 -15.59 22.08 -2.44
C ILE A 287 -15.71 22.44 -3.93
N LEU A 288 -14.95 21.74 -4.77
CA LEU A 288 -15.16 21.76 -6.22
C LEU A 288 -16.17 20.68 -6.60
N ARG A 289 -17.25 21.07 -7.27
CA ARG A 289 -18.20 20.15 -7.90
C ARG A 289 -17.75 19.87 -9.33
N LEU A 290 -17.64 18.59 -9.68
CA LEU A 290 -17.22 18.16 -11.01
C LEU A 290 -18.45 17.95 -11.91
N ARG A 291 -18.33 18.29 -13.19
CA ARG A 291 -19.38 18.05 -14.21
C ARG A 291 -19.55 16.57 -14.48
N ARG A 292 -18.46 15.81 -14.44
CA ARG A 292 -18.43 14.37 -14.62
C ARG A 292 -17.59 13.70 -13.53
N PRO A 293 -17.91 12.45 -13.15
CA PRO A 293 -17.09 11.71 -12.20
C PRO A 293 -15.69 11.44 -12.78
N ILE A 294 -14.65 11.90 -12.09
CA ILE A 294 -13.26 11.67 -12.49
C ILE A 294 -12.67 10.52 -11.66
N ARG A 295 -11.91 9.62 -12.29
CA ARG A 295 -11.25 8.51 -11.57
C ARG A 295 -10.01 9.03 -10.83
N HIS A 296 -10.01 8.86 -9.51
CA HIS A 296 -8.85 9.10 -8.66
C HIS A 296 -8.22 7.77 -8.26
N ARG A 297 -6.89 7.66 -8.42
CA ARG A 297 -6.10 6.53 -7.94
C ARG A 297 -5.41 6.93 -6.64
N GLY A 298 -5.83 6.36 -5.51
CA GLY A 298 -5.21 6.63 -4.21
C GLY A 298 -3.80 6.01 -4.10
N LEU A 299 -3.08 6.34 -3.02
CA LEU A 299 -1.69 5.91 -2.77
C LEU A 299 -1.44 4.43 -3.03
N PHE A 300 -2.29 3.58 -2.47
CA PHE A 300 -2.14 2.13 -2.49
C PHE A 300 -2.83 1.46 -3.69
N GLY A 301 -3.11 2.24 -4.74
CA GLY A 301 -3.60 1.74 -6.03
C GLY A 301 -5.10 1.52 -6.12
N LYS A 302 -5.87 1.66 -5.03
CA LYS A 302 -7.34 1.65 -5.07
C LYS A 302 -7.84 2.84 -5.90
N THR A 303 -8.62 2.55 -6.93
CA THR A 303 -9.27 3.58 -7.74
C THR A 303 -10.69 3.82 -7.25
N ARG A 304 -11.09 5.08 -7.14
CA ARG A 304 -12.48 5.48 -6.90
C ARG A 304 -12.90 6.57 -7.88
N THR A 305 -14.19 6.66 -8.17
CA THR A 305 -14.79 7.79 -8.89
C THR A 305 -15.07 8.90 -7.89
N VAL A 306 -14.75 10.12 -8.27
CA VAL A 306 -14.88 11.32 -7.45
C VAL A 306 -15.76 12.31 -8.21
N GLU A 307 -16.78 12.84 -7.55
CA GLU A 307 -17.67 13.87 -8.11
C GLU A 307 -17.47 15.22 -7.43
N ARG A 308 -16.93 15.21 -6.22
CA ARG A 308 -16.62 16.43 -5.45
C ARG A 308 -15.23 16.33 -4.84
N VAL A 309 -14.50 17.44 -4.80
CA VAL A 309 -13.19 17.51 -4.15
C VAL A 309 -13.24 18.56 -3.06
N ALA A 310 -13.10 18.13 -1.82
CA ALA A 310 -13.09 19.00 -0.66
C ALA A 310 -11.64 19.22 -0.20
N PHE A 311 -11.17 20.46 -0.17
CA PHE A 311 -9.83 20.80 0.29
C PHE A 311 -9.81 22.10 1.07
N ARG A 312 -8.65 22.37 1.65
CA ARG A 312 -8.39 23.60 2.39
C ARG A 312 -7.28 24.40 1.72
N VAL A 313 -7.47 25.71 1.66
CA VAL A 313 -6.40 26.68 1.36
C VAL A 313 -6.41 27.76 2.45
N ASP A 314 -5.25 28.33 2.73
CA ASP A 314 -5.12 29.36 3.78
C ASP A 314 -5.83 30.66 3.36
N GLU A 315 -5.83 30.97 2.06
CA GLU A 315 -6.40 32.20 1.48
C GLU A 315 -7.49 31.84 0.44
N PRO A 316 -8.71 31.45 0.88
CA PRO A 316 -9.76 30.96 -0.01
C PRO A 316 -10.26 32.01 -1.00
N GLU A 317 -10.35 33.28 -0.60
CA GLU A 317 -10.85 34.35 -1.48
C GLU A 317 -9.92 34.61 -2.68
N LEU A 318 -8.60 34.54 -2.46
CA LEU A 318 -7.63 34.65 -3.55
C LEU A 318 -7.73 33.47 -4.51
N PHE A 319 -7.93 32.27 -3.97
CA PHE A 319 -8.15 31.08 -4.78
C PHE A 319 -9.42 31.20 -5.63
N LEU A 320 -10.53 31.64 -5.04
CA LEU A 320 -11.80 31.78 -5.74
C LEU A 320 -11.73 32.85 -6.83
N THR A 321 -11.04 33.97 -6.56
CA THR A 321 -10.83 35.03 -7.55
C THR A 321 -10.03 34.52 -8.74
N ALA A 322 -8.87 33.88 -8.48
CA ALA A 322 -8.03 33.31 -9.54
C ALA A 322 -8.75 32.23 -10.35
N LEU A 323 -9.64 31.46 -9.72
CA LEU A 323 -10.41 30.44 -10.41
C LEU A 323 -11.47 31.06 -11.34
N ARG A 324 -12.15 32.13 -10.90
CA ARG A 324 -13.16 32.84 -11.72
C ARG A 324 -12.56 33.50 -12.95
N GLU A 325 -11.30 33.89 -12.90
CA GLU A 325 -10.59 34.45 -14.07
C GLU A 325 -10.28 33.38 -15.14
N ARG A 326 -10.39 32.09 -14.81
CA ARG A 326 -9.97 30.96 -15.67
C ARG A 326 -11.11 30.07 -16.16
N ILE A 327 -12.32 30.21 -15.61
CA ILE A 327 -13.53 29.45 -15.97
C ILE A 327 -14.58 30.41 -16.52
#